data_AF-G9Y746-F1
#
_entry.id   AF-G9Y746-F1
#
_cell.length_a   1.000
_cell.length_b   1.000
_cell.length_c   1.000
_cell.angle_alpha   90.00
_cell.angle_beta   90.00
_cell.angle_gamma   90.00
#
_symmetry.space_group_name_H-M   'P 1'
#
loop_
_entity.id
_entity.type
_entity.pdbx_description
1 polymer ?
#
loop_
_entity_poly.entity_id
_entity_poly.type
_entity_poly.pdbx_seq_one_letter_code
_entity_poly.pdbx_strand_id
1 'polypeptide(L)'
;YFDYTFDDEDISLGNRVETICNAARVIAYWDDGVLTFARDERKEFPSAVFNRANIVADEYKISYDMTMPGGYDGVEIEYVSPRTNKKTYIRYRITDTGIVEQAASSPLKISLSGCRNEYQARDRALLEVNRLVSSRMKMNMKTLADGEYVSPGEMIVVADTYDTNQQAGYIVARSGNDFDTSEQINFAGDMYVRVTDSIGNSTDKIRAYPRTDTKFGFTAAVPNITLNIFDGYNVQSPSRYVIATTEEMEAMRWRVS
;
A
#
# COMPACT_ATOMS: atom_id res chain seq x y z
N TYR A 1 -0.97 -16.97 -18.98
CA TYR A 1 -0.50 -17.25 -20.35
C TYR A 1 -0.64 -15.97 -21.14
N PHE A 2 0.45 -15.52 -21.76
CA PHE A 2 0.45 -14.32 -22.58
C PHE A 2 0.84 -14.71 -24.01
N ASP A 3 0.02 -14.30 -24.96
CA ASP A 3 0.23 -14.58 -26.38
C ASP A 3 -0.41 -13.49 -27.22
N TYR A 4 0.47 -12.62 -27.71
CA TYR A 4 0.15 -11.40 -28.40
C TYR A 4 1.21 -11.14 -29.47
N THR A 5 0.79 -10.59 -30.60
CA THR A 5 1.70 -10.12 -31.64
C THR A 5 1.60 -8.60 -31.68
N PHE A 6 2.74 -7.94 -31.55
CA PHE A 6 2.85 -6.50 -31.79
C PHE A 6 3.16 -6.32 -33.27
N ASP A 7 2.18 -5.86 -34.03
CA ASP A 7 2.24 -5.66 -35.48
C ASP A 7 2.56 -4.20 -35.87
N ASP A 8 2.25 -3.26 -34.98
CA ASP A 8 2.53 -1.84 -35.16
C ASP A 8 3.97 -1.48 -34.70
N GLU A 9 4.73 -0.84 -35.59
CA GLU A 9 6.11 -0.39 -35.34
C GLU A 9 6.13 0.82 -34.41
N ASP A 10 5.09 1.66 -34.42
CA ASP A 10 5.02 2.92 -33.67
C ASP A 10 4.77 2.70 -32.17
N ILE A 11 4.45 1.48 -31.74
CA ILE A 11 4.28 1.17 -30.32
C ILE A 11 5.65 1.17 -29.62
N SER A 12 5.84 2.11 -28.71
CA SER A 12 7.03 2.23 -27.87
C SER A 12 7.31 0.97 -27.05
N LEU A 13 8.59 0.73 -26.72
CA LEU A 13 8.97 -0.39 -25.87
C LEU A 13 8.24 -0.36 -24.51
N GLY A 14 8.08 0.81 -23.92
CA GLY A 14 7.36 1.00 -22.65
C GLY A 14 5.92 0.47 -22.73
N ASN A 15 5.18 0.87 -23.77
CA ASN A 15 3.79 0.43 -23.96
C ASN A 15 3.70 -1.09 -24.19
N ARG A 16 4.68 -1.68 -24.91
CA ARG A 16 4.75 -3.14 -25.09
C ARG A 16 4.95 -3.86 -23.76
N VAL A 17 5.90 -3.39 -22.95
CA VAL A 17 6.17 -3.94 -21.61
C VAL A 17 4.95 -3.80 -20.70
N GLU A 18 4.31 -2.64 -20.67
CA GLU A 18 3.07 -2.41 -19.90
C GLU A 18 1.96 -3.37 -20.31
N THR A 19 1.77 -3.58 -21.62
CA THR A 19 0.77 -4.51 -22.15
C THR A 19 1.01 -5.94 -21.65
N ILE A 20 2.27 -6.39 -21.67
CA ILE A 20 2.66 -7.71 -21.15
C ILE A 20 2.43 -7.79 -19.63
N CYS A 21 2.86 -6.77 -18.90
CA CYS A 21 2.81 -6.72 -17.44
C CYS A 21 1.37 -6.65 -16.92
N ASN A 22 0.49 -5.90 -17.58
CA ASN A 22 -0.92 -5.78 -17.21
C ASN A 22 -1.63 -7.15 -17.22
N ALA A 23 -1.32 -8.02 -18.20
CA ALA A 23 -1.86 -9.38 -18.22
C ALA A 23 -1.44 -10.18 -16.96
N ALA A 24 -0.23 -9.98 -16.45
CA ALA A 24 0.31 -10.69 -15.29
C ALA A 24 0.05 -10.00 -13.93
N ARG A 25 -0.67 -8.87 -13.90
CA ARG A 25 -0.80 -7.99 -12.72
C ARG A 25 0.55 -7.50 -12.20
N VAL A 26 1.41 -7.07 -13.11
CA VAL A 26 2.72 -6.51 -12.78
C VAL A 26 2.70 -5.04 -13.13
N ILE A 27 3.27 -4.23 -12.24
CA ILE A 27 3.55 -2.82 -12.44
C ILE A 27 4.99 -2.73 -12.93
N ALA A 28 5.19 -2.13 -14.10
CA ALA A 28 6.51 -1.83 -14.63
C ALA A 28 6.82 -0.36 -14.37
N TYR A 29 7.98 -0.08 -13.79
CA TYR A 29 8.42 1.28 -13.48
C TYR A 29 9.94 1.40 -13.63
N TRP A 30 10.41 2.63 -13.77
CA TRP A 30 11.82 2.93 -13.82
C TRP A 30 12.32 3.30 -12.43
N ASP A 31 13.39 2.64 -12.02
CA ASP A 31 14.08 2.85 -10.75
C ASP A 31 15.57 3.04 -11.05
N ASP A 32 16.06 4.28 -10.90
CA ASP A 32 17.45 4.67 -11.22
C ASP A 32 17.97 4.18 -12.58
N GLY A 33 17.11 4.23 -13.61
CA GLY A 33 17.46 3.81 -14.97
C GLY A 33 17.46 2.30 -15.18
N VAL A 34 17.04 1.52 -14.18
CA VAL A 34 16.74 0.09 -14.27
C VAL A 34 15.23 -0.08 -14.40
N LEU A 35 14.80 -0.91 -15.37
CA LEU A 35 13.40 -1.27 -15.52
C LEU A 35 13.06 -2.34 -14.48
N THR A 36 12.24 -1.97 -13.51
CA THR A 36 11.87 -2.81 -12.37
C THR A 36 10.40 -3.22 -12.45
N PHE A 37 10.11 -4.40 -11.91
CA PHE A 37 8.80 -5.04 -11.98
C PHE A 37 8.30 -5.38 -10.58
N ALA A 38 7.14 -4.84 -10.20
CA ALA A 38 6.48 -5.17 -8.96
C ALA A 38 5.16 -5.89 -9.24
N ARG A 39 5.01 -7.10 -8.70
CA ARG A 39 3.76 -7.85 -8.83
C ARG A 39 2.74 -7.35 -7.82
N ASP A 40 1.50 -7.15 -8.28
CA ASP A 40 0.36 -6.89 -7.42
C ASP A 40 -0.05 -8.18 -6.70
N GLU A 41 0.37 -8.30 -5.45
CA GLU A 41 0.08 -9.42 -4.58
C GLU A 41 -0.14 -8.97 -3.13
N ARG A 42 -0.76 -9.83 -2.33
CA ARG A 42 -0.94 -9.57 -0.91
C ARG A 42 0.42 -9.54 -0.22
N LYS A 43 0.72 -8.43 0.46
CA LYS A 43 1.85 -8.32 1.38
C LYS A 43 1.38 -8.60 2.81
N GLU A 44 2.19 -9.33 3.56
CA GLU A 44 1.90 -9.68 4.96
C GLU A 44 2.41 -8.60 5.92
N PHE A 45 3.59 -8.03 5.62
CA PHE A 45 4.27 -7.04 6.42
C PHE A 45 4.44 -5.73 5.63
N PRO A 46 4.33 -4.58 6.30
CA PRO A 46 4.59 -3.30 5.66
C PRO A 46 6.10 -3.07 5.45
N SER A 47 6.47 -2.57 4.27
CA SER A 47 7.86 -2.27 3.92
C SER A 47 8.37 -1.02 4.65
N ALA A 48 7.51 -0.02 4.87
CA ALA A 48 7.90 1.24 5.49
C ALA A 48 6.82 1.84 6.39
N VAL A 49 7.25 2.75 7.26
CA VAL A 49 6.37 3.54 8.15
C VAL A 49 6.59 5.03 7.92
N PHE A 50 5.49 5.76 7.66
CA PHE A 50 5.49 7.21 7.51
C PHE A 50 4.67 7.89 8.60
N ASN A 51 5.20 9.01 9.08
CA ASN A 51 4.57 9.88 10.05
C ASN A 51 5.09 11.32 9.83
N ARG A 52 4.67 12.26 10.68
CA ARG A 52 5.07 13.68 10.58
C ARG A 52 6.59 13.92 10.54
N ALA A 53 7.42 12.98 11.00
CA ALA A 53 8.87 13.12 10.99
C ALA A 53 9.51 12.86 9.61
N ASN A 54 8.82 12.19 8.68
CA ASN A 54 9.34 11.87 7.35
C ASN A 54 8.39 12.19 6.18
N ILE A 55 7.33 12.95 6.46
CA ILE A 55 6.45 13.52 5.42
C ILE A 55 6.53 15.05 5.44
N VAL A 56 6.37 15.65 4.28
CA VAL A 56 6.23 17.10 4.12
C VAL A 56 4.79 17.47 4.46
N ALA A 57 4.61 18.19 5.58
CA ALA A 57 3.29 18.45 6.17
C ALA A 57 2.29 19.14 5.21
N ASP A 58 2.74 20.08 4.38
CA ASP A 58 1.87 20.84 3.47
C ASP A 58 1.33 20.03 2.29
N GLU A 59 1.90 18.87 2.01
CA GLU A 59 1.55 18.04 0.85
C GLU A 59 0.75 16.78 1.23
N TYR A 60 0.40 16.61 2.50
CA TYR A 60 -0.41 15.48 2.97
C TYR A 60 -1.91 15.73 2.74
N LYS A 61 -2.55 14.86 1.94
CA LYS A 61 -3.98 14.94 1.60
C LYS A 61 -4.61 13.56 1.53
N ILE A 62 -5.68 13.36 2.30
CA ILE A 62 -6.59 12.21 2.13
C ILE A 62 -7.81 12.67 1.34
N SER A 63 -8.14 11.94 0.28
CA SER A 63 -9.40 12.09 -0.46
C SER A 63 -10.25 10.84 -0.32
N TYR A 64 -11.56 11.07 -0.21
CA TYR A 64 -12.56 10.02 -0.15
C TYR A 64 -13.42 10.09 -1.40
N ASP A 65 -13.50 8.97 -2.12
CA ASP A 65 -14.35 8.81 -3.28
C ASP A 65 -15.67 8.16 -2.85
N MET A 66 -16.73 8.98 -2.84
CA MET A 66 -18.08 8.50 -2.57
C MET A 66 -18.65 7.90 -3.86
N THR A 67 -19.20 6.69 -3.79
CA THR A 67 -19.98 6.10 -4.88
C THR A 67 -21.20 6.98 -5.19
N MET A 68 -21.04 7.87 -6.16
CA MET A 68 -22.13 8.65 -6.73
C MET A 68 -22.97 7.74 -7.65
N PRO A 69 -24.25 8.07 -7.89
CA PRO A 69 -25.12 7.33 -8.83
C PRO A 69 -24.59 7.20 -10.27
N GLY A 70 -23.51 7.91 -10.63
CA GLY A 70 -22.82 7.83 -11.93
C GLY A 70 -21.43 7.16 -11.88
N GLY A 71 -21.00 6.64 -10.73
CA GLY A 71 -19.74 5.90 -10.61
C GLY A 71 -19.78 4.55 -11.31
N TYR A 72 -18.65 3.84 -11.31
CA TYR A 72 -18.60 2.47 -11.84
C TYR A 72 -19.38 1.52 -10.93
N ASP A 73 -20.34 0.79 -11.49
CA ASP A 73 -21.17 -0.19 -10.77
C ASP A 73 -20.76 -1.65 -11.05
N GLY A 74 -19.60 -1.84 -11.66
CA GLY A 74 -19.04 -3.15 -11.98
C GLY A 74 -17.81 -3.07 -12.87
N VAL A 75 -17.37 -4.21 -13.37
CA VAL A 75 -16.18 -4.37 -14.20
C VAL A 75 -16.50 -5.20 -15.43
N GLU A 76 -15.94 -4.81 -16.56
CA GLU A 76 -15.92 -5.57 -17.81
C GLU A 76 -14.48 -5.81 -18.23
N ILE A 77 -14.05 -7.07 -18.22
CA ILE A 77 -12.73 -7.50 -18.70
C ILE A 77 -12.88 -8.07 -20.11
N GLU A 78 -12.14 -7.51 -21.06
CA GLU A 78 -12.00 -8.06 -22.41
C GLU A 78 -10.75 -8.96 -22.50
N TYR A 79 -10.91 -10.18 -23.05
CA TYR A 79 -9.81 -11.09 -23.37
C TYR A 79 -10.10 -11.87 -24.67
N VAL A 80 -9.10 -12.54 -25.25
CA VAL A 80 -9.28 -13.34 -26.48
C VAL A 80 -9.38 -14.81 -26.13
N SER A 81 -10.52 -15.44 -26.44
CA SER A 81 -10.71 -16.86 -26.14
C SER A 81 -9.89 -17.75 -27.09
N PRO A 82 -9.12 -18.73 -26.58
CA PRO A 82 -8.27 -19.59 -27.40
C PRO A 82 -9.08 -20.62 -28.19
N ARG A 83 -10.36 -20.85 -27.83
CA ARG A 83 -11.23 -21.81 -28.52
C ARG A 83 -11.88 -21.18 -29.76
N THR A 84 -12.29 -19.93 -29.66
CA THR A 84 -13.05 -19.23 -30.72
C THR A 84 -12.21 -18.21 -31.47
N ASN A 85 -11.02 -17.85 -30.96
CA ASN A 85 -10.19 -16.74 -31.43
C ASN A 85 -10.95 -15.42 -31.56
N LYS A 86 -11.95 -15.21 -30.69
CA LYS A 86 -12.78 -14.00 -30.64
C LYS A 86 -12.66 -13.31 -29.28
N LYS A 87 -12.83 -11.98 -29.29
CA LYS A 87 -12.98 -11.18 -28.08
C LYS A 87 -14.15 -11.71 -27.26
N THR A 88 -13.88 -11.97 -26.01
CA THR A 88 -14.82 -12.49 -25.01
C THR A 88 -14.75 -11.60 -23.79
N TYR A 89 -15.86 -11.47 -23.09
CA TYR A 89 -16.03 -10.53 -21.98
C TYR A 89 -16.38 -11.28 -20.70
N ILE A 90 -15.71 -10.93 -19.61
CA ILE A 90 -16.10 -11.32 -18.26
C ILE A 90 -16.65 -10.09 -17.57
N ARG A 91 -17.85 -10.22 -16.99
CA ARG A 91 -18.60 -9.10 -16.44
C ARG A 91 -19.02 -9.40 -15.01
N TYR A 92 -18.67 -8.48 -14.12
CA TYR A 92 -19.15 -8.48 -12.75
C TYR A 92 -19.86 -7.18 -12.44
N ARG A 93 -20.94 -7.26 -11.68
CA ARG A 93 -21.73 -6.13 -11.21
C ARG A 93 -21.77 -6.12 -9.69
N ILE A 94 -21.69 -4.92 -9.12
CA ILE A 94 -21.86 -4.68 -7.69
C ILE A 94 -23.34 -4.41 -7.45
N THR A 95 -23.94 -5.17 -6.53
CA THR A 95 -25.34 -5.04 -6.11
C THR A 95 -25.42 -4.93 -4.60
N ASP A 96 -26.58 -4.56 -4.06
CA ASP A 96 -26.78 -4.41 -2.61
C ASP A 96 -26.52 -5.71 -1.82
N THR A 97 -26.70 -6.87 -2.46
CA THR A 97 -26.48 -8.19 -1.86
C THR A 97 -25.09 -8.76 -2.13
N GLY A 98 -24.24 -8.04 -2.88
CA GLY A 98 -22.86 -8.43 -3.18
C GLY A 98 -22.51 -8.38 -4.67
N ILE A 99 -21.47 -9.11 -5.05
CA ILE A 99 -20.91 -9.12 -6.40
C ILE A 99 -21.50 -10.30 -7.19
N VAL A 100 -22.08 -10.01 -8.35
CA VAL A 100 -22.72 -11.03 -9.21
C VAL A 100 -22.12 -11.00 -10.62
N GLU A 101 -22.04 -12.16 -11.27
CA GLU A 101 -21.54 -12.30 -12.65
C GLU A 101 -22.62 -11.87 -13.66
N GLN A 102 -22.80 -10.56 -13.79
CA GLN A 102 -23.77 -9.92 -14.68
C GLN A 102 -23.19 -8.64 -15.29
N ALA A 103 -23.81 -8.17 -16.37
CA ALA A 103 -23.46 -6.88 -16.96
C ALA A 103 -23.85 -5.73 -16.03
N ALA A 104 -22.91 -4.83 -15.79
CA ALA A 104 -23.10 -3.60 -15.02
C ALA A 104 -23.67 -2.48 -15.91
N SER A 105 -24.32 -1.48 -15.32
CA SER A 105 -24.89 -0.34 -16.06
C SER A 105 -23.81 0.63 -16.54
N SER A 106 -22.76 0.80 -15.74
CA SER A 106 -21.58 1.64 -15.95
C SER A 106 -20.33 0.83 -15.56
N PRO A 107 -19.89 -0.13 -16.40
CA PRO A 107 -18.74 -0.96 -16.08
C PRO A 107 -17.43 -0.21 -16.26
N LEU A 108 -16.48 -0.42 -15.35
CA LEU A 108 -15.07 -0.14 -15.60
C LEU A 108 -14.56 -1.13 -16.65
N LYS A 109 -14.22 -0.61 -17.84
CA LYS A 109 -13.75 -1.43 -18.96
C LYS A 109 -12.23 -1.57 -18.93
N ILE A 110 -11.74 -2.79 -18.93
CA ILE A 110 -10.32 -3.10 -18.95
C ILE A 110 -10.06 -4.13 -20.05
N SER A 111 -9.12 -3.82 -20.94
CA SER A 111 -8.68 -4.74 -21.98
C SER A 111 -7.41 -5.47 -21.55
N LEU A 112 -7.44 -6.81 -21.55
CA LEU A 112 -6.28 -7.66 -21.29
C LEU A 112 -5.75 -8.22 -22.62
N SER A 113 -5.12 -7.33 -23.40
CA SER A 113 -4.40 -7.72 -24.61
C SER A 113 -3.40 -8.83 -24.32
N GLY A 114 -3.41 -9.88 -25.15
CA GLY A 114 -2.55 -11.05 -25.00
C GLY A 114 -2.98 -12.07 -23.94
N CYS A 115 -3.99 -11.78 -23.11
CA CYS A 115 -4.56 -12.79 -22.21
C CYS A 115 -5.44 -13.77 -23.00
N ARG A 116 -5.06 -15.06 -22.98
CA ARG A 116 -5.84 -16.15 -23.59
C ARG A 116 -6.44 -17.14 -22.60
N ASN A 117 -6.35 -16.87 -21.29
CA ASN A 117 -6.85 -17.78 -20.27
C ASN A 117 -8.07 -17.18 -19.56
N GLU A 118 -9.22 -17.84 -19.64
CA GLU A 118 -10.44 -17.44 -18.93
C GLU A 118 -10.20 -17.32 -17.41
N TYR A 119 -9.46 -18.27 -16.83
CA TYR A 119 -9.16 -18.25 -15.40
C TYR A 119 -8.41 -16.98 -14.99
N GLN A 120 -7.41 -16.57 -15.78
CA GLN A 120 -6.61 -15.37 -15.55
C GLN A 120 -7.46 -14.10 -15.72
N ALA A 121 -8.32 -14.07 -16.73
CA ALA A 121 -9.25 -12.95 -16.94
C ALA A 121 -10.29 -12.84 -15.82
N ARG A 122 -10.82 -13.97 -15.32
CA ARG A 122 -11.78 -14.02 -14.21
C ARG A 122 -11.15 -13.55 -12.89
N ASP A 123 -9.94 -14.03 -12.61
CA ASP A 123 -9.14 -13.61 -11.44
C ASP A 123 -8.87 -12.09 -11.45
N ARG A 124 -8.49 -11.53 -12.61
CA ARG A 124 -8.36 -10.06 -12.78
C ARG A 124 -9.69 -9.36 -12.59
N ALA A 125 -10.79 -9.86 -13.15
CA ALA A 125 -12.10 -9.25 -13.02
C ALA A 125 -12.56 -9.17 -11.55
N LEU A 126 -12.37 -10.26 -10.80
CA LEU A 126 -12.67 -10.34 -9.36
C LEU A 126 -11.80 -9.39 -8.54
N LEU A 127 -10.52 -9.25 -8.87
CA LEU A 127 -9.64 -8.30 -8.20
C LEU A 127 -10.13 -6.85 -8.38
N GLU A 128 -10.47 -6.44 -9.59
CA GLU A 128 -10.89 -5.08 -9.89
C GLU A 128 -12.24 -4.73 -9.27
N VAL A 129 -13.20 -5.66 -9.30
CA VAL A 129 -14.51 -5.40 -8.68
C VAL A 129 -14.40 -5.30 -7.16
N ASN A 130 -13.55 -6.11 -6.52
CA ASN A 130 -13.26 -5.97 -5.09
C ASN A 130 -12.52 -4.67 -4.77
N ARG A 131 -11.64 -4.23 -5.66
CA ARG A 131 -10.95 -2.93 -5.54
C ARG A 131 -11.94 -1.77 -5.63
N LEU A 132 -12.91 -1.80 -6.54
CA LEU A 132 -13.96 -0.78 -6.62
C LEU A 132 -14.77 -0.67 -5.33
N VAL A 133 -15.06 -1.79 -4.66
CA VAL A 133 -15.79 -1.80 -3.39
C VAL A 133 -14.91 -1.27 -2.24
N SER A 134 -13.65 -1.69 -2.19
CA SER A 134 -12.78 -1.53 -1.01
C SER A 134 -11.87 -0.30 -1.05
N SER A 135 -11.46 0.18 -2.23
CA SER A 135 -10.47 1.26 -2.40
C SER A 135 -11.14 2.61 -2.60
N ARG A 136 -11.84 3.08 -1.57
CA ARG A 136 -12.55 4.38 -1.57
C ARG A 136 -11.73 5.55 -1.04
N MET A 137 -10.61 5.26 -0.38
CA MET A 137 -9.72 6.27 0.17
C MET A 137 -8.44 6.31 -0.65
N LYS A 138 -7.98 7.52 -0.97
CA LYS A 138 -6.69 7.76 -1.59
C LYS A 138 -5.93 8.75 -0.73
N MET A 139 -4.64 8.52 -0.58
CA MET A 139 -3.74 9.39 0.16
C MET A 139 -2.65 9.87 -0.79
N ASN A 140 -2.43 11.17 -0.82
CA ASN A 140 -1.29 11.79 -1.49
C ASN A 140 -0.43 12.42 -0.41
N MET A 141 0.86 12.13 -0.45
CA MET A 141 1.84 12.71 0.46
C MET A 141 3.17 12.82 -0.26
N LYS A 142 3.98 13.78 0.16
CA LYS A 142 5.38 13.84 -0.23
C LYS A 142 6.24 13.42 0.95
N THR A 143 7.10 12.45 0.71
CA THR A 143 7.99 11.90 1.72
C THR A 143 9.36 12.57 1.62
N LEU A 144 10.15 12.44 2.68
CA LEU A 144 11.59 12.68 2.63
C LEU A 144 12.30 11.50 1.92
N ALA A 145 13.63 11.44 2.01
CA ALA A 145 14.47 10.43 1.35
C ALA A 145 14.03 8.97 1.62
N ASP A 146 13.34 8.71 2.74
CA ASP A 146 12.84 7.36 3.06
C ASP A 146 11.82 6.82 2.04
N GLY A 147 11.15 7.70 1.28
CA GLY A 147 10.21 7.27 0.24
C GLY A 147 10.87 6.61 -0.96
N GLU A 148 12.17 6.82 -1.16
CA GLU A 148 12.94 6.20 -2.25
C GLU A 148 13.01 4.67 -2.10
N TYR A 149 12.95 4.17 -0.86
CA TYR A 149 12.98 2.74 -0.56
C TYR A 149 11.63 2.05 -0.72
N VAL A 150 10.59 2.75 -1.19
CA VAL A 150 9.24 2.22 -1.31
C VAL A 150 8.86 2.08 -2.77
N SER A 151 8.53 0.86 -3.16
CA SER A 151 8.16 0.53 -4.53
C SER A 151 6.65 0.48 -4.75
N PRO A 152 6.15 0.71 -5.98
CA PRO A 152 4.75 0.49 -6.33
C PRO A 152 4.28 -0.92 -5.97
N GLY A 153 3.07 -1.04 -5.42
CA GLY A 153 2.49 -2.31 -4.99
C GLY A 153 2.91 -2.79 -3.60
N GLU A 154 3.83 -2.09 -2.93
CA GLU A 154 4.16 -2.37 -1.53
C GLU A 154 3.07 -1.90 -0.56
N MET A 155 3.08 -2.49 0.63
CA MET A 155 2.24 -2.07 1.75
C MET A 155 3.06 -1.16 2.66
N ILE A 156 2.51 -0.02 3.03
CA ILE A 156 3.12 0.92 3.99
C ILE A 156 2.16 1.20 5.13
N VAL A 157 2.69 1.63 6.25
CA VAL A 157 1.89 2.16 7.37
C VAL A 157 2.08 3.67 7.39
N VAL A 158 1.00 4.42 7.38
CA VAL A 158 1.05 5.88 7.51
C VAL A 158 0.17 6.31 8.67
N ALA A 159 0.79 6.94 9.67
CA ALA A 159 0.06 7.55 10.77
C ALA A 159 -0.63 8.81 10.27
N ASP A 160 -1.96 8.85 10.40
CA ASP A 160 -2.74 10.01 10.03
C ASP A 160 -2.43 11.16 10.99
N THR A 161 -1.99 12.26 10.41
CA THR A 161 -1.61 13.46 11.14
C THR A 161 -2.81 14.16 11.77
N TYR A 162 -4.02 13.91 11.25
CA TYR A 162 -5.27 14.50 11.75
C TYR A 162 -5.97 13.64 12.80
N ASP A 163 -5.53 12.40 13.01
CA ASP A 163 -6.13 11.49 13.99
C ASP A 163 -5.40 11.60 15.34
N THR A 164 -6.15 11.85 16.41
CA THR A 164 -5.61 11.95 17.77
C THR A 164 -5.34 10.60 18.43
N ASN A 165 -5.94 9.52 17.92
CA ASN A 165 -5.76 8.18 18.47
C ASN A 165 -4.45 7.54 17.99
N GLN A 166 -3.97 7.99 16.83
CA GLN A 166 -2.75 7.51 16.21
C GLN A 166 -1.57 8.35 16.72
N GLN A 167 -0.64 7.71 17.41
CA GLN A 167 0.50 8.40 18.01
C GLN A 167 1.77 7.94 17.32
N ALA A 168 2.64 8.89 16.98
CA ALA A 168 3.82 8.59 16.19
C ALA A 168 4.93 9.59 16.50
N GLY A 169 6.16 9.18 16.20
CA GLY A 169 7.34 10.00 16.41
C GLY A 169 8.61 9.25 16.02
N TYR A 170 9.72 9.65 16.60
CA TYR A 170 11.00 8.98 16.44
C TYR A 170 11.57 8.49 17.78
N ILE A 171 12.44 7.48 17.70
CA ILE A 171 13.13 6.89 18.83
C ILE A 171 14.33 7.75 19.18
N VAL A 172 14.43 8.13 20.45
CA VAL A 172 15.52 8.96 20.99
C VAL A 172 16.59 8.09 21.64
N ALA A 173 16.18 7.00 22.28
CA ALA A 173 17.11 6.02 22.85
C ALA A 173 16.40 4.68 23.08
N ARG A 174 17.20 3.64 23.30
CA ARG A 174 16.73 2.30 23.64
C ARG A 174 17.61 1.70 24.72
N SER A 175 16.99 1.14 25.76
CA SER A 175 17.64 0.34 26.80
C SER A 175 16.90 -0.99 26.94
N GLY A 176 17.43 -2.05 26.34
CA GLY A 176 16.76 -3.36 26.31
C GLY A 176 15.42 -3.29 25.57
N ASN A 177 14.32 -3.47 26.29
CA ASN A 177 12.94 -3.38 25.77
C ASN A 177 12.29 -2.01 26.03
N ASP A 178 12.98 -1.11 26.72
CA ASP A 178 12.50 0.24 27.00
C ASP A 178 12.98 1.19 25.91
N PHE A 179 12.03 1.91 25.34
CA PHE A 179 12.27 2.91 24.29
C PHE A 179 11.94 4.30 24.84
N ASP A 180 12.80 5.26 24.54
CA ASP A 180 12.55 6.68 24.74
C ASP A 180 12.07 7.30 23.42
N THR A 181 11.04 8.13 23.49
CA THR A 181 10.37 8.69 22.30
C THR A 181 10.42 10.21 22.28
N SER A 182 10.35 10.77 21.07
CA SER A 182 10.32 12.21 20.86
C SER A 182 9.06 12.88 21.41
N GLU A 183 7.94 12.17 21.36
CA GLU A 183 6.61 12.66 21.78
C GLU A 183 6.10 11.89 23.00
N GLN A 184 5.20 12.52 23.76
CA GLN A 184 4.51 11.85 24.86
C GLN A 184 3.53 10.80 24.32
N ILE A 185 3.42 9.68 25.04
CA ILE A 185 2.50 8.60 24.68
C ILE A 185 1.36 8.52 25.69
N ASN A 186 0.13 8.65 25.19
CA ASN A 186 -1.10 8.45 25.91
C ASN A 186 -1.61 7.03 25.68
N PHE A 187 -1.46 6.17 26.68
CA PHE A 187 -1.97 4.80 26.60
C PHE A 187 -3.48 4.76 26.85
N ALA A 188 -4.24 4.34 25.83
CA ALA A 188 -5.67 4.10 25.92
C ALA A 188 -5.97 2.62 25.66
N GLY A 189 -6.00 1.82 26.74
CA GLY A 189 -6.19 0.37 26.65
C GLY A 189 -4.99 -0.37 26.06
N ASP A 190 -5.25 -1.45 25.34
CA ASP A 190 -4.21 -2.26 24.70
C ASP A 190 -3.70 -1.61 23.42
N MET A 191 -2.46 -1.12 23.47
CA MET A 191 -1.79 -0.49 22.34
C MET A 191 -0.64 -1.35 21.82
N TYR A 192 -0.38 -1.19 20.52
CA TYR A 192 0.65 -1.90 19.80
C TYR A 192 1.51 -0.90 19.03
N VAL A 193 2.80 -1.21 18.96
CA VAL A 193 3.80 -0.38 18.32
C VAL A 193 4.44 -1.13 17.14
N ARG A 194 4.77 -0.37 16.11
CA ARG A 194 5.73 -0.76 15.07
C ARG A 194 6.91 0.20 15.14
N VAL A 195 8.12 -0.35 15.02
CA VAL A 195 9.36 0.43 15.02
C VAL A 195 10.08 0.21 13.69
N THR A 196 10.75 1.22 13.15
CA THR A 196 11.59 1.05 11.97
C THR A 196 13.04 0.79 12.34
N ASP A 197 13.71 -0.11 11.62
CA ASP A 197 15.16 -0.30 11.72
C ASP A 197 15.94 0.87 11.06
N SER A 198 17.26 0.75 10.99
CA SER A 198 18.17 1.74 10.42
C SER A 198 18.05 1.91 8.90
N ILE A 199 17.37 1.00 8.21
CA ILE A 199 17.16 1.01 6.74
C ILE A 199 15.69 1.38 6.41
N GLY A 200 14.83 1.45 7.42
CA GLY A 200 13.42 1.85 7.30
C GLY A 200 12.43 0.69 7.35
N ASN A 201 12.89 -0.56 7.45
CA ASN A 201 12.01 -1.71 7.53
C ASN A 201 11.21 -1.68 8.83
N SER A 202 9.92 -1.98 8.73
CA SER A 202 9.04 -2.03 9.89
C SER A 202 9.15 -3.38 10.62
N THR A 203 9.16 -3.34 11.95
CA THR A 203 8.92 -4.54 12.74
C THR A 203 7.47 -5.00 12.65
N ASP A 204 7.24 -6.21 13.14
CA ASP A 204 5.90 -6.67 13.47
C ASP A 204 5.18 -5.76 14.47
N LYS A 205 3.86 -5.91 14.50
CA LYS A 205 3.00 -5.27 15.48
C LYS A 205 3.27 -5.92 16.84
N ILE A 206 3.88 -5.18 17.76
CA ILE A 206 4.29 -5.67 19.07
C ILE A 206 3.49 -4.94 20.15
N ARG A 207 3.04 -5.65 21.17
CA ARG A 207 2.30 -5.03 22.28
C ARG A 207 3.22 -4.09 23.05
N ALA A 208 2.74 -2.88 23.30
CA ALA A 208 3.46 -1.85 24.04
C ALA A 208 2.82 -1.63 25.42
N TYR A 209 3.66 -1.37 26.41
CA TYR A 209 3.26 -1.08 27.78
C TYR A 209 3.73 0.31 28.18
N PRO A 210 2.96 1.05 29.01
CA PRO A 210 3.39 2.31 29.55
C PRO A 210 4.59 2.10 30.48
N ARG A 211 5.54 3.03 30.40
CA ARG A 211 6.64 3.12 31.35
C ARG A 211 6.18 3.81 32.63
N THR A 212 6.71 3.37 33.78
CA THR A 212 6.36 3.95 35.09
C THR A 212 7.19 5.18 35.42
N ASP A 213 8.36 5.34 34.77
CA ASP A 213 9.33 6.40 35.04
C ASP A 213 9.17 7.63 34.13
N THR A 214 8.59 7.48 32.94
CA THR A 214 8.40 8.58 31.97
C THR A 214 7.14 8.40 31.12
N LYS A 215 6.63 9.52 30.61
CA LYS A 215 5.58 9.55 29.58
C LYS A 215 6.13 9.61 28.15
N PHE A 216 7.44 9.84 28.00
CA PHE A 216 8.16 9.92 26.72
C PHE A 216 8.80 8.57 26.39
N GLY A 217 8.00 7.51 26.41
CA GLY A 217 8.53 6.18 26.14
C GLY A 217 7.52 5.07 26.34
N PHE A 218 7.92 3.88 25.91
CA PHE A 218 7.15 2.65 26.05
C PHE A 218 8.08 1.45 26.28
N THR A 219 7.53 0.38 26.84
CA THR A 219 8.20 -0.91 26.96
C THR A 219 7.58 -1.90 25.98
N ALA A 220 8.39 -2.49 25.09
CA ALA A 220 7.94 -3.48 24.12
C ALA A 220 9.04 -4.49 23.82
N ALA A 221 8.67 -5.76 23.63
CA ALA A 221 9.59 -6.85 23.31
C ALA A 221 9.99 -6.84 21.81
N VAL A 222 10.52 -5.70 21.35
CA VAL A 222 11.00 -5.53 19.98
C VAL A 222 12.27 -6.35 19.79
N PRO A 223 12.40 -7.14 18.71
CA PRO A 223 13.65 -7.82 18.39
C PRO A 223 14.85 -6.88 18.38
N ASN A 224 16.04 -7.48 18.49
CA ASN A 224 17.27 -6.69 18.41
C ASN A 224 17.45 -6.21 16.96
N ILE A 225 17.15 -4.94 16.74
CA ILE A 225 17.23 -4.25 15.45
C ILE A 225 18.20 -3.09 15.59
N THR A 226 18.94 -2.79 14.53
CA THR A 226 19.78 -1.60 14.48
C THR A 226 18.87 -0.38 14.36
N LEU A 227 19.03 0.59 15.27
CA LEU A 227 18.28 1.83 15.25
C LEU A 227 19.18 2.97 14.80
N ASN A 228 18.61 3.90 14.03
CA ASN A 228 19.21 5.20 13.81
C ASN A 228 18.75 6.13 14.93
N ILE A 229 19.68 6.65 15.72
CA ILE A 229 19.41 7.66 16.74
C ILE A 229 19.95 8.99 16.26
N PHE A 230 19.10 10.01 16.21
CA PHE A 230 19.48 11.33 15.72
C PHE A 230 20.56 11.96 16.61
N ASP A 231 21.69 12.33 16.01
CA ASP A 231 22.85 12.93 16.70
C ASP A 231 23.11 14.40 16.29
N GLY A 232 22.30 14.94 15.37
CA GLY A 232 22.47 16.30 14.82
C GLY A 232 23.65 16.47 13.86
N TYR A 233 24.42 15.42 13.59
CA TYR A 233 25.59 15.45 12.71
C TYR A 233 25.54 14.32 11.67
N ASN A 234 25.85 13.08 12.05
CA ASN A 234 25.99 11.95 11.12
C ASN A 234 24.67 11.24 10.83
N VAL A 235 23.75 11.24 11.80
CA VAL A 235 22.46 10.56 11.70
C VAL A 235 21.37 11.62 11.68
N GLN A 236 20.86 11.90 10.48
CA GLN A 236 19.80 12.89 10.24
C GLN A 236 18.41 12.24 10.15
N SER A 237 18.33 10.94 9.86
CA SER A 237 17.07 10.19 9.73
C SER A 237 16.95 9.14 10.85
N PRO A 238 16.30 9.48 11.98
CA PRO A 238 16.14 8.55 13.10
C PRO A 238 15.12 7.44 12.80
N SER A 239 15.27 6.33 13.50
CA SER A 239 14.28 5.25 13.56
C SER A 239 12.97 5.77 14.15
N ARG A 240 11.86 5.27 13.62
CA ARG A 240 10.51 5.82 13.85
C ARG A 240 9.66 4.82 14.58
N TYR A 241 8.58 5.32 15.18
CA TYR A 241 7.53 4.48 15.71
C TYR A 241 6.15 5.02 15.35
N VAL A 242 5.21 4.10 15.31
CA VAL A 242 3.76 4.37 15.34
C VAL A 242 3.15 3.44 16.37
N ILE A 243 2.37 4.00 17.29
CA ILE A 243 1.69 3.30 18.37
C ILE A 243 0.20 3.65 18.36
N ALA A 244 -0.64 2.61 18.36
CA ALA A 244 -2.10 2.77 18.34
C ALA A 244 -2.79 1.50 18.84
N THR A 245 -4.12 1.53 18.93
CA THR A 245 -4.91 0.31 19.14
C THR A 245 -4.79 -0.62 17.93
N THR A 246 -5.23 -1.89 18.07
CA THR A 246 -5.18 -2.83 16.92
C THR A 246 -6.04 -2.36 15.75
N GLU A 247 -7.23 -1.80 16.01
CA GLU A 247 -8.14 -1.33 14.97
C GLU A 247 -7.50 -0.19 14.15
N GLU A 248 -6.94 0.80 14.84
CA GLU A 248 -6.23 1.92 14.22
C GLU A 248 -5.00 1.48 13.41
N MET A 249 -4.22 0.53 13.95
CA MET A 249 -3.06 -0.04 13.26
C MET A 249 -3.42 -0.73 11.93
N GLU A 250 -4.63 -1.27 11.79
CA GLU A 250 -5.10 -1.83 10.52
C GLU A 250 -5.59 -0.71 9.58
N ALA A 251 -6.23 0.33 10.12
CA ALA A 251 -6.69 1.49 9.34
C ALA A 251 -5.54 2.31 8.73
N MET A 252 -4.36 2.29 9.34
CA MET A 252 -3.15 2.96 8.84
C MET A 252 -2.45 2.24 7.68
N ARG A 253 -2.94 1.10 7.22
CA ARG A 253 -2.29 0.34 6.15
C ARG A 253 -2.71 0.85 4.78
N TRP A 254 -1.72 1.25 4.00
CA TRP A 254 -1.90 1.76 2.65
C TRP A 254 -1.13 0.91 1.66
N ARG A 255 -1.63 0.85 0.42
CA ARG A 255 -0.92 0.24 -0.71
C ARG A 255 -0.42 1.35 -1.61
N VAL A 256 0.85 1.29 -1.99
CA VAL A 256 1.43 2.24 -2.94
C VAL A 256 0.95 1.90 -4.35
N SER A 257 0.49 2.92 -5.07
CA SER A 257 -0.02 2.82 -6.44
C SER A 257 0.82 3.63 -7.39
#